data_AF-A0A6Q2YKK5-F1
#
_entry.id   AF-A0A6Q2YKK5-F1
#
_cell.length_a   1.000
_cell.length_b   1.000
_cell.length_c   1.000
_cell.angle_alpha   90.00
_cell.angle_beta   90.00
_cell.angle_gamma   90.00
#
_symmetry.space_group_name_H-M   'P 1'
#
loop_
_entity.id
_entity.type
_entity.pdbx_description
1 polymer ?
#
loop_
_entity_poly.entity_id
_entity_poly.type
_entity_poly.pdbx_seq_one_letter_code
_entity_poly.pdbx_strand_id
1 'polypeptide(L)'
;MGLTSDPHFQKLEQWYKSKAGNLNMREMFDADKDRFSKFSITLETDDGNILLDYSKNLINEEVMRMLLGLAKSRGVEEARDRMFSGEKINFTEGRAVLHIALRNRSNTPVNVDGKDVMPEVNRVLDKMKAFCHVSVFQGNKPSNSLVFKKLSPFMLGTRCTSQDLCAGGHLEHQQL
;
A
#
# COMPACT_ATOMS: atom_id res chain seq x y z
N MET A 1 -25.46 -7.43 -1.19
CA MET A 1 -25.60 -7.92 0.19
C MET A 1 -24.65 -7.14 1.09
N GLY A 2 -25.14 -6.54 2.17
CA GLY A 2 -24.32 -5.73 3.09
C GLY A 2 -23.40 -6.58 3.97
N LEU A 3 -22.45 -5.96 4.66
CA LEU A 3 -21.50 -6.65 5.54
C LEU A 3 -22.21 -7.43 6.67
N THR A 4 -23.21 -6.81 7.30
CA THR A 4 -23.93 -7.38 8.45
C THR A 4 -24.81 -8.59 8.11
N SER A 5 -25.18 -8.71 6.84
CA SER A 5 -25.93 -9.87 6.31
C SER A 5 -25.04 -11.01 5.82
N ASP A 6 -23.72 -10.84 5.82
CA ASP A 6 -22.79 -11.87 5.37
C ASP A 6 -22.66 -12.99 6.42
N PRO A 7 -22.89 -14.27 6.08
CA PRO A 7 -22.77 -15.38 7.02
C PRO A 7 -21.37 -15.50 7.67
N HIS A 8 -20.30 -15.13 6.95
CA HIS A 8 -18.94 -15.16 7.50
C HIS A 8 -18.75 -14.07 8.56
N PHE A 9 -19.34 -12.90 8.33
CA PHE A 9 -19.33 -11.81 9.29
C PHE A 9 -20.14 -12.16 10.54
N GLN A 10 -21.34 -12.72 10.36
CA GLN A 10 -22.19 -13.17 11.47
C GLN A 10 -21.50 -14.24 12.32
N LYS A 11 -20.81 -15.20 11.67
CA LYS A 11 -20.01 -16.21 12.36
C LYS A 11 -18.87 -15.59 13.17
N LEU A 12 -18.13 -14.64 12.58
CA LEU A 12 -17.05 -13.93 13.28
C LEU A 12 -17.59 -13.12 14.46
N GLU A 13 -18.72 -12.44 14.29
CA GLU A 13 -19.36 -11.66 15.34
C GLU A 13 -19.84 -12.56 16.50
N GLN A 14 -20.45 -13.70 16.19
CA GLN A 14 -20.88 -14.68 17.19
C GLN A 14 -19.67 -15.26 17.96
N TRP A 15 -18.58 -15.56 17.26
CA TRP A 15 -17.34 -16.00 17.87
C TRP A 15 -16.76 -14.92 18.79
N TYR A 16 -16.76 -13.67 18.35
CA TYR A 16 -16.29 -12.54 19.15
C TYR A 16 -17.10 -12.41 20.44
N LYS A 17 -18.43 -12.38 20.34
CA LYS A 17 -19.33 -12.27 21.51
C LYS A 17 -19.16 -13.41 22.51
N SER A 18 -18.80 -14.61 22.07
CA SER A 18 -18.67 -15.78 22.92
C SER A 18 -17.27 -16.00 23.50
N LYS A 19 -16.20 -15.59 22.79
CA LYS A 19 -14.82 -15.98 23.14
C LYS A 19 -13.84 -14.82 23.25
N ALA A 20 -14.11 -13.64 22.69
CA ALA A 20 -13.11 -12.57 22.62
C ALA A 20 -12.68 -12.06 24.00
N GLY A 21 -13.58 -12.08 24.99
CA GLY A 21 -13.27 -11.69 26.37
C GLY A 21 -12.21 -12.57 27.05
N ASN A 22 -11.96 -13.76 26.53
CA ASN A 22 -10.96 -14.70 27.05
C ASN A 22 -9.59 -14.55 26.37
N LEU A 23 -9.45 -13.64 25.40
CA LEU A 23 -8.18 -13.43 24.72
C LEU A 23 -7.27 -12.55 25.58
N ASN A 24 -6.14 -13.11 26.01
CA ASN A 24 -5.10 -12.39 26.71
C ASN A 24 -3.77 -12.52 25.97
N MET A 25 -3.14 -11.38 25.65
CA MET A 25 -1.91 -11.39 24.84
C MET A 25 -0.77 -12.18 25.49
N ARG A 26 -0.58 -12.03 26.80
CA ARG A 26 0.51 -12.71 27.51
C ARG A 26 0.29 -14.22 27.49
N GLU A 27 -0.91 -14.65 27.86
CA GLU A 27 -1.28 -16.07 27.86
C GLU A 27 -1.16 -16.69 26.46
N MET A 28 -1.50 -15.94 25.42
CA MET A 28 -1.39 -16.42 24.04
C MET A 28 0.06 -16.61 23.58
N PHE A 29 1.00 -15.79 24.05
CA PHE A 29 2.44 -15.98 23.81
C PHE A 29 3.04 -17.06 24.72
N ASP A 30 2.52 -17.22 25.94
CA ASP A 30 2.95 -18.26 26.85
C ASP A 30 2.52 -19.65 26.37
N ALA A 31 1.30 -19.76 25.83
CA ALA A 31 0.73 -20.99 25.30
C ALA A 31 1.28 -21.39 23.91
N ASP A 32 1.77 -20.43 23.11
CA ASP A 32 2.31 -20.68 21.77
C ASP A 32 3.67 -19.98 21.60
N LYS A 33 4.76 -20.73 21.81
CA LYS A 33 6.13 -20.21 21.68
C LYS A 33 6.50 -19.84 20.25
N ASP A 34 5.82 -20.41 19.25
CA ASP A 34 6.04 -20.14 17.83
C ASP A 34 5.11 -19.05 17.27
N ARG A 35 4.35 -18.37 18.14
CA ARG A 35 3.38 -17.35 17.75
C ARG A 35 3.97 -16.26 16.86
N PHE A 36 5.18 -15.79 17.17
CA PHE A 36 5.84 -14.80 16.32
C PHE A 36 5.99 -15.32 14.89
N SER A 37 6.56 -16.51 14.72
CA SER A 37 6.78 -17.12 13.41
C SER A 37 5.48 -17.39 12.65
N LYS A 38 4.40 -17.77 13.35
CA LYS A 38 3.08 -18.02 12.73
C LYS A 38 2.34 -16.76 12.30
N PHE A 39 2.52 -15.66 13.04
CA PHE A 39 1.81 -14.40 12.84
C PHE A 39 2.76 -13.26 12.43
N SER A 40 3.80 -13.62 11.68
CA SER A 40 4.65 -12.67 11.00
C SER A 40 4.94 -13.14 9.58
N ILE A 41 5.20 -12.19 8.69
CA ILE A 41 5.63 -12.47 7.32
C ILE A 41 6.79 -11.53 7.03
N THR A 42 7.91 -12.09 6.57
CA THR A 42 9.01 -11.30 6.02
C THR A 42 8.84 -11.25 4.51
N LEU A 43 8.73 -10.05 3.96
CA LEU A 43 8.73 -9.79 2.53
C LEU A 43 10.16 -9.43 2.13
N GLU A 44 10.77 -10.28 1.31
CA GLU A 44 12.07 -10.01 0.72
C GLU A 44 11.87 -9.08 -0.49
N THR A 45 12.60 -7.98 -0.52
CA THR A 45 12.63 -7.05 -1.66
C THR A 45 14.07 -6.84 -2.09
N ASP A 46 14.28 -6.40 -3.33
CA ASP A 46 15.62 -6.17 -3.88
C ASP A 46 16.46 -5.18 -3.03
N ASP A 47 15.78 -4.27 -2.32
CA ASP A 47 16.39 -3.21 -1.50
C ASP A 47 16.35 -3.51 0.02
N GLY A 48 15.99 -4.74 0.40
CA GLY A 48 15.98 -5.20 1.79
C GLY A 48 14.67 -5.85 2.23
N ASN A 49 14.67 -6.36 3.46
CA ASN A 49 13.55 -7.14 3.99
C ASN A 49 12.57 -6.26 4.78
N ILE A 50 11.27 -6.47 4.54
CA ILE A 50 10.18 -5.85 5.30
C ILE A 50 9.54 -6.93 6.18
N LEU A 51 9.72 -6.81 7.50
CA LEU A 51 9.05 -7.67 8.47
C LEU A 51 7.68 -7.09 8.85
N LEU A 52 6.62 -7.81 8.52
CA LEU A 52 5.27 -7.56 9.01
C LEU A 52 4.98 -8.48 10.20
N ASP A 53 5.24 -8.00 11.42
CA ASP A 53 4.86 -8.67 12.66
C ASP A 53 3.45 -8.26 13.10
N TYR A 54 2.48 -9.18 13.00
CA TYR A 54 1.12 -9.00 13.49
C TYR A 54 0.78 -9.94 14.66
N SER A 55 1.78 -10.56 15.29
CA SER A 55 1.63 -11.51 16.40
C SER A 55 1.05 -10.89 17.68
N LYS A 56 1.24 -9.59 17.87
CA LYS A 56 0.75 -8.82 19.03
C LYS A 56 -0.70 -8.34 18.89
N ASN A 57 -1.43 -8.85 17.89
CA ASN A 57 -2.87 -8.63 17.76
C ASN A 57 -3.65 -9.72 18.50
N LEU A 58 -4.84 -9.39 18.99
CA LEU A 58 -5.79 -10.31 19.66
C LEU A 58 -6.46 -11.25 18.64
N ILE A 59 -5.65 -12.09 18.02
CA ILE A 59 -6.02 -13.04 16.98
C ILE A 59 -5.41 -14.40 17.27
N ASN A 60 -6.09 -15.46 16.85
CA ASN A 60 -5.55 -16.81 16.82
C ASN A 60 -5.79 -17.43 15.43
N GLU A 61 -5.39 -18.69 15.25
CA GLU A 61 -5.51 -19.37 13.95
C GLU A 61 -6.98 -19.55 13.51
N GLU A 62 -7.92 -19.68 14.45
CA GLU A 62 -9.36 -19.73 14.15
C GLU A 62 -9.85 -18.36 13.63
N VAL A 63 -9.48 -17.27 14.30
CA VAL A 63 -9.83 -15.90 13.92
C VAL A 63 -9.25 -15.55 12.55
N MET A 64 -7.98 -15.87 12.29
CA MET A 64 -7.36 -15.62 10.99
C MET A 64 -8.07 -16.36 9.86
N ARG A 65 -8.46 -17.63 10.07
CA ARG A 65 -9.25 -18.38 9.08
C ARG A 65 -10.62 -17.73 8.83
N MET A 66 -11.29 -17.24 9.87
CA MET A 66 -12.57 -16.54 9.70
C MET A 66 -12.42 -15.21 8.97
N LEU A 67 -11.39 -14.42 9.27
CA LEU A 67 -11.10 -13.15 8.58
C LEU A 67 -10.78 -13.37 7.10
N LEU A 68 -9.97 -14.38 6.78
CA LEU A 68 -9.67 -14.74 5.39
C LEU A 68 -10.91 -15.26 4.66
N GLY A 69 -11.73 -16.06 5.33
CA GLY A 69 -13.03 -16.51 4.79
C GLY A 69 -13.96 -15.34 4.48
N LEU A 70 -14.03 -14.35 5.39
CA LEU A 70 -14.80 -13.13 5.18
C LEU A 70 -14.25 -12.34 3.99
N ALA A 71 -12.93 -12.12 3.88
CA ALA A 71 -12.33 -11.42 2.76
C ALA A 71 -12.68 -12.06 1.41
N LYS A 72 -12.65 -13.40 1.32
CA LYS A 72 -13.07 -14.15 0.13
C LYS A 72 -14.55 -13.96 -0.16
N SER A 73 -15.42 -14.14 0.85
CA SER A 73 -16.87 -13.97 0.67
C SER A 73 -17.29 -12.57 0.23
N ARG A 74 -16.49 -11.55 0.57
CA ARG A 74 -16.70 -10.15 0.20
C ARG A 74 -16.14 -9.78 -1.17
N GLY A 75 -15.52 -10.73 -1.85
CA GLY A 75 -15.00 -10.56 -3.20
C GLY A 75 -13.79 -9.64 -3.27
N VAL A 76 -12.90 -9.69 -2.27
CA VAL A 76 -11.70 -8.82 -2.23
C VAL A 76 -10.74 -9.15 -3.38
N GLU A 77 -10.61 -10.42 -3.75
CA GLU A 77 -9.74 -10.86 -4.84
C GLU A 77 -10.27 -10.36 -6.19
N GLU A 78 -11.57 -10.45 -6.42
CA GLU A 78 -12.25 -9.94 -7.61
C GLU A 78 -12.17 -8.41 -7.66
N ALA A 79 -12.40 -7.72 -6.53
CA ALA A 79 -12.28 -6.27 -6.48
C ALA A 79 -10.84 -5.79 -6.76
N ARG A 80 -9.83 -6.52 -6.28
CA ARG A 80 -8.43 -6.31 -6.64
C ARG A 80 -8.25 -6.46 -8.14
N ASP A 81 -8.70 -7.55 -8.74
CA ASP A 81 -8.47 -7.82 -10.17
C ASP A 81 -9.18 -6.80 -11.07
N ARG A 82 -10.37 -6.33 -10.68
CA ARG A 82 -11.08 -5.22 -11.34
C ARG A 82 -10.31 -3.90 -11.27
N MET A 83 -9.65 -3.61 -10.13
CA MET A 83 -8.76 -2.45 -10.01
C MET A 83 -7.55 -2.59 -10.94
N PHE A 84 -6.91 -3.76 -10.94
CA PHE A 84 -5.70 -4.01 -11.74
C PHE A 84 -5.94 -4.02 -13.26
N SER A 85 -7.13 -4.44 -13.68
CA SER A 85 -7.53 -4.45 -15.09
C SER A 85 -8.01 -3.09 -15.63
N GLY A 86 -8.15 -2.07 -14.78
CA GLY A 86 -8.58 -0.73 -15.21
C GLY A 86 -10.10 -0.55 -15.30
N GLU A 87 -10.89 -1.43 -14.67
CA GLU A 87 -12.33 -1.25 -14.62
C GLU A 87 -12.73 0.01 -13.82
N LYS A 88 -13.89 0.58 -14.15
CA LYS A 88 -14.47 1.75 -13.49
C LYS A 88 -15.07 1.41 -12.12
N ILE A 89 -14.20 1.02 -11.18
CA ILE A 89 -14.60 0.65 -9.82
C ILE A 89 -15.07 1.84 -8.97
N ASN A 90 -14.66 3.07 -9.31
CA ASN A 90 -15.24 4.28 -8.72
C ASN A 90 -16.57 4.54 -9.42
N PHE A 91 -17.61 3.83 -8.96
CA PHE A 91 -18.93 3.83 -9.56
C PHE A 91 -19.69 5.15 -9.41
N THR A 92 -19.38 5.97 -8.39
CA THR A 92 -20.05 7.28 -8.20
C THR A 92 -19.58 8.30 -9.23
N GLU A 93 -18.32 8.22 -9.66
CA GLU A 93 -17.76 9.12 -10.67
C GLU A 93 -17.59 8.46 -12.05
N GLY A 94 -17.84 7.15 -12.17
CA GLY A 94 -17.64 6.38 -13.40
C GLY A 94 -16.18 6.31 -13.85
N ARG A 95 -15.23 6.20 -12.91
CA ARG A 95 -13.78 6.30 -13.18
C ARG A 95 -13.01 5.04 -12.81
N ALA A 96 -11.96 4.75 -13.58
CA ALA A 96 -10.94 3.77 -13.22
C ALA A 96 -10.05 4.30 -12.09
N VAL A 97 -9.49 3.40 -11.29
CA VAL A 97 -8.59 3.74 -10.17
C VAL A 97 -7.24 3.06 -10.40
N LEU A 98 -6.28 3.79 -10.98
CA LEU A 98 -5.04 3.21 -11.53
C LEU A 98 -3.76 3.86 -11.01
N HIS A 99 -3.70 4.18 -9.72
CA HIS A 99 -2.46 4.64 -9.09
C HIS A 99 -1.32 3.60 -9.17
N ILE A 100 -1.66 2.32 -9.35
CA ILE A 100 -0.70 1.23 -9.64
C ILE A 100 0.00 1.40 -10.99
N ALA A 101 -0.67 1.93 -12.03
CA ALA A 101 -0.10 2.09 -13.36
C ALA A 101 1.03 3.12 -13.37
N LEU A 102 0.92 4.15 -12.52
CA LEU A 102 1.93 5.21 -12.34
C LEU A 102 3.28 4.68 -11.83
N ARG A 103 3.29 3.49 -11.22
CA ARG A 103 4.46 2.82 -10.64
C ARG A 103 4.70 1.43 -11.22
N ASN A 104 4.08 1.13 -12.36
CA ASN A 104 4.26 -0.14 -13.04
C ASN A 104 5.61 -0.17 -13.79
N ARG A 105 6.64 -0.72 -13.13
CA ARG A 105 7.99 -0.86 -13.71
C ARG A 105 8.09 -1.94 -14.79
N SER A 106 7.15 -2.90 -14.80
CA SER A 106 7.14 -3.99 -15.78
C SER A 106 6.65 -3.56 -17.16
N ASN A 107 6.03 -2.38 -17.28
CA ASN A 107 5.38 -1.89 -18.50
C ASN A 107 4.35 -2.86 -19.11
N THR A 108 3.78 -3.74 -18.29
CA THR A 108 2.63 -4.54 -18.69
C THR A 108 1.46 -3.61 -19.07
N PRO A 109 0.79 -3.84 -20.21
CA PRO A 109 -0.30 -2.98 -20.67
C PRO A 109 -1.43 -2.89 -19.64
N VAL A 110 -1.92 -1.69 -19.40
CA VAL A 110 -3.08 -1.43 -18.52
C VAL A 110 -4.11 -0.65 -19.32
N ASN A 111 -5.19 -1.32 -19.70
CA ASN A 111 -6.18 -0.74 -20.60
C ASN A 111 -7.29 -0.01 -19.85
N VAL A 112 -7.60 1.20 -20.29
CA VAL A 112 -8.81 1.94 -19.90
C VAL A 112 -9.56 2.31 -21.16
N ASP A 113 -10.85 1.96 -21.24
CA ASP A 113 -11.70 2.24 -22.41
C ASP A 113 -11.04 1.76 -23.74
N GLY A 114 -10.35 0.62 -23.69
CA GLY A 114 -9.69 0.00 -24.86
C GLY A 114 -8.33 0.58 -25.23
N LYS A 115 -7.78 1.52 -24.45
CA LYS A 115 -6.47 2.15 -24.70
C LYS A 115 -5.50 1.88 -23.56
N ASP A 116 -4.29 1.44 -23.89
CA ASP A 116 -3.21 1.29 -22.92
C ASP A 116 -2.73 2.67 -22.41
N VAL A 117 -2.64 2.82 -21.09
CA VAL A 117 -2.24 4.06 -20.44
C VAL A 117 -0.73 4.17 -20.23
N MET A 118 0.02 3.06 -20.31
CA MET A 118 1.45 3.03 -20.02
C MET A 118 2.31 3.97 -20.88
N PRO A 119 2.06 4.12 -22.21
CA PRO A 119 2.85 5.04 -23.03
C PRO A 119 2.75 6.50 -22.55
N GLU A 120 1.56 6.95 -22.16
CA GLU A 120 1.37 8.32 -21.66
C GLU A 120 1.98 8.50 -20.27
N VAL A 121 1.89 7.49 -19.40
CA VAL A 121 2.55 7.51 -18.09
C VAL A 121 4.06 7.69 -18.25
N ASN A 122 4.69 6.88 -19.09
CA ASN A 122 6.14 6.96 -19.34
C ASN A 122 6.54 8.29 -19.98
N ARG A 123 5.75 8.81 -20.92
CA ARG A 123 5.98 10.13 -21.53
C ARG A 123 6.00 11.25 -20.49
N VAL A 124 5.12 11.22 -19.49
CA VAL A 124 5.10 12.21 -18.41
C VAL A 124 6.29 12.03 -17.47
N LEU A 125 6.66 10.78 -17.13
CA LEU A 125 7.84 10.50 -16.33
C LEU A 125 9.13 11.00 -17.02
N ASP A 126 9.26 10.82 -18.33
CA ASP A 126 10.40 11.34 -19.10
C ASP A 126 10.43 12.87 -19.11
N LYS A 127 9.27 13.51 -19.24
CA LYS A 127 9.17 14.98 -19.12
C LYS A 127 9.59 15.47 -17.73
N MET A 128 9.17 14.77 -16.67
CA MET A 128 9.60 15.07 -15.29
C MET A 128 11.11 14.90 -15.12
N LYS A 129 11.67 13.81 -15.66
CA LYS A 129 13.12 13.56 -15.65
C LYS A 129 13.89 14.67 -16.35
N ALA A 130 13.46 15.07 -17.55
CA ALA A 130 14.07 16.16 -18.31
C ALA A 130 14.00 17.50 -17.57
N PHE A 131 12.88 17.78 -16.87
CA PHE A 131 12.74 18.99 -16.06
C PHE A 131 13.67 18.98 -14.83
N CYS A 132 13.79 17.84 -14.14
CA CYS A 132 14.68 17.71 -12.97
C CYS A 132 16.17 17.78 -13.35
N HIS A 133 16.52 17.40 -14.58
CA HIS A 133 17.90 17.42 -15.07
C HIS A 133 18.30 18.85 -15.49
N VAL A 134 18.39 19.76 -14.52
CA VAL A 134 18.87 21.14 -14.75
C VAL A 134 20.40 21.11 -14.87
N SER A 135 20.92 21.44 -16.04
CA SER A 135 22.35 21.66 -16.22
C SER A 135 22.80 22.91 -15.45
N VAL A 136 23.69 22.72 -14.47
CA VAL A 136 24.38 23.82 -13.80
C VAL A 136 25.56 24.24 -14.69
N PHE A 137 25.54 25.50 -15.16
CA PHE A 137 26.62 26.10 -15.92
C PHE A 137 26.90 27.52 -15.42
N GLN A 138 28.07 28.06 -15.76
CA GLN A 138 28.52 29.36 -15.25
C GLN A 138 27.56 30.48 -15.68
N GLY A 139 26.92 31.13 -14.71
CA GLY A 139 25.90 32.16 -14.94
C GLY A 139 24.46 31.73 -14.64
N ASN A 140 24.20 30.42 -14.48
CA ASN A 140 22.90 29.90 -14.05
C ASN A 140 22.91 29.63 -12.54
N LYS A 141 22.13 30.38 -11.76
CA LYS A 141 21.85 30.06 -10.36
C LYS A 141 20.52 29.29 -10.31
N PRO A 142 20.54 27.96 -10.14
CA PRO A 142 19.31 27.20 -10.02
C PRO A 142 18.48 27.70 -8.85
N SER A 143 17.15 27.59 -8.96
CA SER A 143 16.26 27.96 -7.86
C SER A 143 16.51 27.04 -6.65
N ASN A 144 16.88 27.63 -5.52
CA ASN A 144 17.12 26.90 -4.27
C ASN A 144 15.82 26.56 -3.52
N SER A 145 14.66 26.94 -4.06
CA SER A 145 13.35 26.74 -3.44
C SER A 145 12.28 26.39 -4.48
N LEU A 146 11.45 25.42 -4.14
CA LEU A 146 10.21 25.10 -4.86
C LEU A 146 9.03 25.53 -3.98
N VAL A 147 8.25 26.49 -4.45
CA VAL A 147 7.12 27.06 -3.70
C VAL A 147 5.81 26.53 -4.24
N PHE A 148 5.01 25.93 -3.36
CA PHE A 148 3.65 25.51 -3.66
C PHE A 148 2.65 26.60 -3.27
N LYS A 149 1.75 26.97 -4.20
CA LYS A 149 0.81 28.09 -4.01
C LYS A 149 -0.39 27.79 -3.11
N LYS A 150 -0.67 26.52 -2.84
CA LYS A 150 -1.82 26.05 -2.04
C LYS A 150 -1.32 24.91 -1.14
N LEU A 151 -2.13 24.42 -0.21
CA LEU A 151 -1.92 23.12 0.45
C LEU A 151 -2.95 22.12 -0.10
N SER A 152 -2.51 20.92 -0.48
CA SER A 152 -3.35 19.86 -1.07
C SER A 152 -2.82 18.47 -0.69
N PRO A 153 -3.62 17.39 -0.81
CA PRO A 153 -3.14 16.02 -0.59
C PRO A 153 -1.89 15.66 -1.40
N PHE A 154 -1.78 16.19 -2.63
CA PHE A 154 -0.58 16.07 -3.46
C PHE A 154 0.68 16.60 -2.74
N MET A 155 0.59 17.77 -2.11
CA MET A 155 1.74 18.38 -1.43
C MET A 155 2.06 17.71 -0.10
N LEU A 156 1.06 17.16 0.59
CA LEU A 156 1.31 16.34 1.78
C LEU A 156 2.16 15.12 1.41
N GLY A 157 1.80 14.43 0.32
CA GLY A 157 2.60 13.32 -0.22
C GLY A 157 4.03 13.75 -0.54
N THR A 158 4.20 14.83 -1.32
CA THR A 158 5.55 15.35 -1.66
C THR A 158 6.36 15.72 -0.42
N ARG A 159 5.73 16.34 0.59
CA ARG A 159 6.41 16.77 1.82
C ARG A 159 6.88 15.58 2.65
N CYS A 160 6.00 14.62 2.92
CA CYS A 160 6.36 13.41 3.66
C CYS A 160 7.52 12.68 2.95
N THR A 161 7.38 12.41 1.65
CA THR A 161 8.44 11.73 0.88
C THR A 161 9.76 12.51 0.91
N SER A 162 9.73 13.84 0.78
CA SER A 162 10.96 14.65 0.86
C SER A 162 11.62 14.61 2.23
N GLN A 163 10.84 14.65 3.32
CA GLN A 163 11.36 14.63 4.68
C GLN A 163 12.00 13.27 5.01
N ASP A 164 11.32 12.18 4.65
CA ASP A 164 11.78 10.82 4.91
C ASP A 164 13.07 10.51 4.12
N LEU A 165 13.13 10.90 2.84
CA LEU A 165 14.32 10.66 2.00
C LEU A 165 15.51 11.57 2.37
N CYS A 166 15.27 12.82 2.79
CA CYS A 166 16.34 13.69 3.28
C CYS A 166 16.95 13.18 4.59
N ALA A 167 16.15 12.52 5.44
CA ALA A 167 16.66 11.87 6.65
C ALA A 167 17.51 10.63 6.33
N GLY A 168 17.16 9.88 5.28
CA GLY A 168 17.93 8.72 4.81
C GLY A 168 19.30 9.08 4.20
N GLY A 169 19.41 10.20 3.50
CA GLY A 169 20.66 10.66 2.86
C GLY A 169 21.78 11.07 3.84
N HIS A 170 21.48 11.26 5.13
CA HIS A 170 22.51 11.52 6.14
C HIS A 170 23.23 10.27 6.64
N LEU A 171 22.71 9.06 6.37
CA LEU A 171 23.31 7.82 6.86
C LEU A 171 24.41 7.27 5.94
N GLU A 172 24.40 7.58 4.64
CA GLU A 172 25.45 7.12 3.71
C GLU A 172 26.75 7.93 3.78
N HIS A 173 26.73 9.13 4.36
CA HIS A 173 27.93 9.99 4.47
C HIS A 173 28.78 9.73 5.73
N GLN A 174 28.43 8.76 6.58
CA GLN A 174 29.22 8.37 7.76
C GLN A 174 29.97 7.02 7.63
N GLN A 175 29.95 6.40 6.45
CA GLN A 175 30.76 5.21 6.16
C GLN A 175 31.66 5.42 4.94
N LEU A 176 32.61 6.37 5.06
CA LEU A 176 33.86 6.41 4.31
C LEU A 176 34.97 6.92 5.23
#